data_AF-C9SHF5-F1
#
_entry.id   AF-C9SHF5-F1
#
_cell.length_a   1.000
_cell.length_b   1.000
_cell.length_c   1.000
_cell.angle_alpha   90.00
_cell.angle_beta   90.00
_cell.angle_gamma   90.00
#
_symmetry.space_group_name_H-M   'P 1'
#
loop_
_entity.id
_entity.type
_entity.pdbx_description
1 polymer ?
#
loop_
_entity_poly.entity_id
_entity_poly.type
_entity_poly.pdbx_seq_one_letter_code
_entity_poly.pdbx_strand_id
1 'polypeptide(L)'
;MNKRLEILNEFLYYVFDSLLIPLLRSNFYVTESSVHRYKLFYFRHDIWRYVAEPAMAELKVTMFEEVKLDHARRILENRRLGFSQVRLLPKQISMRPITNLRRRAAPIGNKKMLGLSINSILGPVLGDTPGKLYFVKLDVKAAFDTIPQDAVLKLMQDVTTQDRYKLLKHVEIKAGHVGGVHKPTRRWQAVAIREHDKTPFLDRVESQLAPTKRHTIFVDNVMQRSEDRRKLLSLMTTHIEQNLVKLGKKYYRQKNGIPQGSVLSSTLCNYFYADLELQHLSFLNGQDCMLSRLIDDFLLVTTDVAQGAKVRQGDAHGAFPGYGVSVSPLRRW
;
A
#
# COMPACT_ATOMS: atom_id res chain seq x y z
N MET A 1 1.32 35.10 37.01
CA MET A 1 0.48 34.97 35.79
C MET A 1 0.55 33.56 35.18
N ASN A 2 1.74 32.93 35.12
CA ASN A 2 1.92 31.60 34.51
C ASN A 2 1.12 30.45 35.16
N LYS A 3 0.99 30.39 36.49
CA LYS A 3 0.25 29.30 37.17
C LYS A 3 -1.25 29.26 36.81
N ARG A 4 -1.88 30.42 36.59
CA ARG A 4 -3.28 30.50 36.17
C ARG A 4 -3.48 29.97 34.74
N LEU A 5 -2.52 30.24 33.85
CA LEU A 5 -2.53 29.72 32.49
C LEU A 5 -2.31 28.19 32.46
N GLU A 6 -1.43 27.68 33.31
CA GLU A 6 -1.20 26.24 33.47
C GLU A 6 -2.47 25.52 33.95
N ILE A 7 -3.12 26.02 34.99
CA ILE A 7 -4.38 25.46 35.51
C ILE A 7 -5.49 25.54 34.46
N LEU A 8 -5.57 26.63 33.70
CA LEU A 8 -6.54 26.75 32.60
C LEU A 8 -6.29 25.70 31.50
N ASN A 9 -5.02 25.47 31.13
CA ASN A 9 -4.67 24.46 30.13
C ASN A 9 -4.99 23.03 30.61
N GLU A 10 -4.72 22.73 31.88
CA GLU A 10 -5.09 21.44 32.49
C GLU A 10 -6.62 21.26 32.52
N PHE A 11 -7.35 22.31 32.88
CA PHE A 11 -8.81 22.30 32.85
C PHE A 11 -9.36 22.10 31.43
N LEU A 12 -8.82 22.81 30.43
CA LEU A 12 -9.21 22.62 29.03
C LEU A 12 -8.91 21.20 28.57
N TYR A 13 -7.74 20.66 28.90
CA TYR A 13 -7.40 19.27 28.60
C TYR A 13 -8.44 18.31 29.20
N TYR A 14 -8.80 18.51 30.47
CA TYR A 14 -9.84 17.72 31.14
C TYR A 14 -11.20 17.82 30.42
N VAL A 15 -11.64 19.02 30.05
CA VAL A 15 -12.92 19.23 29.33
C VAL A 15 -12.93 18.48 27.99
N PHE A 16 -11.85 18.53 27.22
CA PHE A 16 -11.79 17.84 25.94
C PHE A 16 -11.64 16.33 26.09
N ASP A 17 -10.68 15.87 26.90
CA ASP A 17 -10.32 14.46 27.04
C ASP A 17 -11.36 13.65 27.83
N SER A 18 -11.89 14.22 28.91
CA SER A 18 -12.75 13.50 29.87
C SER A 18 -14.24 13.78 29.71
N LEU A 19 -14.64 14.88 29.02
CA LEU A 19 -16.06 15.20 28.80
C LEU A 19 -16.45 15.13 27.33
N LEU A 20 -15.85 15.97 26.47
CA LEU A 20 -16.29 16.12 25.08
C LEU A 20 -15.99 14.88 24.23
N ILE A 21 -14.77 14.34 24.29
CA ILE A 21 -14.40 13.15 23.52
C ILE A 21 -15.25 11.92 23.91
N PRO A 22 -15.46 11.61 25.20
CA PRO A 22 -16.35 10.53 25.61
C PRO A 22 -17.80 10.74 25.19
N LEU A 23 -18.34 11.97 25.29
CA LEU A 23 -19.70 12.29 24.89
C LEU A 23 -19.91 12.14 23.37
N LEU A 24 -18.95 12.60 22.57
CA LEU A 24 -19.01 12.40 21.12
C LEU A 24 -18.91 10.92 20.77
N ARG A 25 -18.03 10.17 21.42
CA ARG A 25 -17.84 8.73 21.18
C ARG A 25 -19.07 7.90 21.55
N SER A 26 -19.79 8.27 22.61
CA SER A 26 -20.99 7.56 23.06
C SER A 26 -22.20 7.78 22.16
N ASN A 27 -22.36 8.98 21.59
CA ASN A 27 -23.52 9.35 20.78
C ASN A 27 -23.30 9.15 19.27
N PHE A 28 -22.06 9.32 18.80
CA PHE A 28 -21.73 9.33 17.38
C PHE A 28 -20.62 8.36 17.01
N TYR A 29 -20.79 7.71 15.88
CA TYR A 29 -19.73 7.09 15.13
C TYR A 29 -19.07 8.14 14.23
N VAL A 30 -17.83 8.51 14.55
CA VAL A 30 -17.06 9.52 13.82
C VAL A 30 -16.12 8.83 12.84
N THR A 31 -16.26 9.11 11.54
CA THR A 31 -15.41 8.53 10.51
C THR A 31 -15.10 9.51 9.38
N GLU A 32 -14.05 9.22 8.62
CA GLU A 32 -13.70 9.92 7.39
C GLU A 32 -14.35 9.21 6.19
N SER A 33 -14.54 9.92 5.09
CA SER A 33 -14.88 9.32 3.80
C SER A 33 -13.62 9.12 2.97
N SER A 34 -13.59 8.08 2.12
CA SER A 34 -12.49 7.89 1.18
C SER A 34 -12.35 9.03 0.18
N VAL A 35 -13.43 9.76 -0.11
CA VAL A 35 -13.47 10.88 -1.06
C VAL A 35 -13.03 12.18 -0.38
N HIS A 36 -13.40 12.37 0.89
CA HIS A 36 -13.17 13.59 1.63
C HIS A 36 -12.16 13.36 2.75
N ARG A 37 -10.88 13.31 2.36
CA ARG A 37 -9.70 12.95 3.16
C ARG A 37 -9.75 13.38 4.64
N TYR A 38 -9.75 14.68 4.92
CA TYR A 38 -9.71 15.21 6.29
C TYR A 38 -11.07 15.71 6.80
N LYS A 39 -12.16 15.43 6.06
CA LYS A 39 -13.50 15.83 6.47
C LYS A 39 -14.09 14.73 7.34
N LEU A 40 -14.45 15.10 8.56
CA LEU A 40 -15.10 14.20 9.50
C LEU A 40 -16.61 14.16 9.24
N PHE A 41 -17.17 12.95 9.29
CA PHE A 41 -18.59 12.67 9.25
C PHE A 41 -19.02 12.05 10.58
N TYR A 42 -20.16 12.49 11.09
CA TYR A 42 -20.74 12.05 12.35
C TYR A 42 -22.03 11.31 12.05
N PHE A 43 -22.08 10.02 12.37
CA PHE A 43 -23.28 9.20 12.24
C PHE A 43 -23.81 8.84 13.61
N ARG A 44 -25.13 8.84 13.81
CA ARG A 44 -25.69 8.16 14.98
C ARG A 44 -25.38 6.66 14.89
N HIS A 45 -25.20 6.00 16.03
CA HIS A 45 -24.81 4.58 16.07
C HIS A 45 -25.82 3.63 15.43
N ASP A 46 -27.12 3.94 15.53
CA ASP A 46 -28.21 3.18 14.89
C ASP A 46 -28.14 3.27 13.36
N ILE A 47 -27.98 4.47 12.82
CA ILE A 47 -27.84 4.72 11.38
C ILE A 47 -26.56 4.06 10.85
N TRP A 48 -25.44 4.23 11.56
CA TRP A 48 -24.18 3.59 11.16
C TRP A 48 -24.31 2.07 11.12
N ARG A 49 -24.97 1.48 12.12
CA ARG A 49 -25.23 0.04 12.17
C ARG A 49 -26.10 -0.41 10.99
N TYR A 50 -27.18 0.31 10.69
CA TYR A 50 -28.08 0.03 9.57
C TYR A 50 -27.35 0.01 8.21
N VAL A 51 -26.41 0.94 7.99
CA VAL A 51 -25.65 1.00 6.73
C VAL A 51 -24.48 0.00 6.71
N ALA A 52 -23.83 -0.23 7.86
CA ALA A 52 -22.65 -1.08 7.94
C ALA A 52 -22.98 -2.58 7.95
N GLU A 53 -24.12 -3.00 8.52
CA GLU A 53 -24.48 -4.42 8.64
C GLU A 53 -24.66 -5.13 7.28
N PRO A 54 -25.41 -4.58 6.30
CA PRO A 54 -25.54 -5.20 4.98
C PRO A 54 -24.20 -5.31 4.25
N ALA A 55 -23.41 -4.24 4.25
CA ALA A 55 -22.08 -4.24 3.64
C ALA A 55 -21.13 -5.26 4.31
N MET A 56 -21.20 -5.39 5.65
CA MET A 56 -20.41 -6.38 6.37
C MET A 56 -20.87 -7.81 6.09
N ALA A 57 -22.17 -8.04 5.90
CA ALA A 57 -22.72 -9.35 5.56
C ALA A 57 -22.27 -9.79 4.16
N GLU A 58 -22.33 -8.90 3.18
CA GLU A 58 -21.82 -9.14 1.82
C GLU A 58 -20.33 -9.47 1.81
N LEU A 59 -19.51 -8.67 2.54
CA LEU A 59 -18.08 -8.92 2.68
C LEU A 59 -17.77 -10.27 3.34
N LYS A 60 -18.55 -10.68 4.35
CA LYS A 60 -18.38 -11.97 5.03
C LYS A 60 -18.59 -13.14 4.08
N VAL A 61 -19.51 -13.05 3.12
CA VAL A 61 -19.80 -14.13 2.17
C VAL A 61 -18.78 -14.16 1.04
N THR A 62 -18.39 -12.98 0.53
CA THR A 62 -17.58 -12.85 -0.69
C THR A 62 -16.08 -12.93 -0.44
N MET A 63 -15.56 -12.28 0.61
CA MET A 63 -14.12 -12.12 0.85
C MET A 63 -13.57 -12.94 2.01
N PHE A 64 -14.45 -13.40 2.90
CA PHE A 64 -14.06 -14.06 4.13
C PHE A 64 -14.66 -15.47 4.25
N GLU A 65 -14.06 -16.28 5.12
CA GLU A 65 -14.62 -17.54 5.61
C GLU A 65 -14.57 -17.54 7.15
N GLU A 66 -15.63 -17.99 7.81
CA GLU A 66 -15.67 -18.04 9.28
C GLU A 66 -14.79 -19.19 9.79
N VAL A 67 -13.92 -18.89 10.75
CA VAL A 67 -13.02 -19.86 11.37
C VAL A 67 -13.47 -20.15 12.80
N LYS A 68 -13.63 -21.45 13.13
CA LYS A 68 -13.94 -21.89 14.51
C LYS A 68 -12.91 -21.37 15.50
N LEU A 69 -13.35 -21.00 16.71
CA LEU A 69 -12.49 -20.39 17.73
C LEU A 69 -11.26 -21.24 18.07
N ASP A 70 -11.42 -22.56 18.19
CA ASP A 70 -10.31 -23.47 18.52
C ASP A 70 -9.31 -23.62 17.38
N HIS A 71 -9.77 -23.49 16.13
CA HIS A 71 -8.90 -23.52 14.96
C HIS A 71 -8.16 -22.18 14.82
N ALA A 72 -8.85 -21.06 15.02
CA ALA A 72 -8.24 -19.73 15.02
C ALA A 72 -7.17 -19.59 16.13
N ARG A 73 -7.41 -20.14 17.32
CA ARG A 73 -6.43 -20.16 18.42
C ARG A 73 -5.19 -20.99 18.06
N ARG A 74 -5.36 -22.20 17.52
CA ARG A 74 -4.25 -23.02 17.02
C ARG A 74 -3.42 -22.32 15.93
N ILE A 75 -4.07 -21.63 14.99
CA ILE A 75 -3.37 -20.85 13.96
C ILE A 75 -2.59 -19.69 14.60
N LEU A 76 -3.16 -19.00 15.58
CA LEU A 76 -2.51 -17.87 16.27
C LEU A 76 -1.35 -18.32 17.18
N GLU A 77 -1.43 -19.49 17.80
CA GLU A 77 -0.39 -20.08 18.65
C GLU A 77 0.81 -20.56 17.80
N ASN A 78 0.55 -21.11 16.61
CA ASN A 78 1.59 -21.65 15.73
C ASN A 78 2.31 -20.59 14.88
N ARG A 79 1.98 -19.30 15.01
CA ARG A 79 2.54 -18.24 14.16
C ARG A 79 2.89 -16.96 14.90
N ARG A 80 3.81 -16.19 14.34
CA ARG A 80 4.22 -14.87 14.87
C ARG A 80 3.31 -13.72 14.43
N LEU A 81 2.44 -13.94 13.44
CA LEU A 81 1.53 -12.93 12.90
C LEU A 81 0.20 -12.93 13.67
N GLY A 82 -0.24 -11.76 14.13
CA GLY A 82 -1.51 -11.61 14.87
C GLY A 82 -2.76 -11.68 14.00
N PHE A 83 -3.86 -11.10 14.47
CA PHE A 83 -5.08 -10.89 13.68
C PHE A 83 -5.31 -9.39 13.45
N SER A 84 -6.01 -9.04 12.38
CA SER A 84 -6.38 -7.66 12.05
C SER A 84 -7.85 -7.37 12.37
N GLN A 85 -8.21 -6.10 12.49
CA GLN A 85 -9.62 -5.67 12.64
C GLN A 85 -10.04 -4.95 11.37
N VAL A 86 -11.22 -5.25 10.83
CA VAL A 86 -11.78 -4.48 9.69
C VAL A 86 -12.43 -3.20 10.21
N ARG A 87 -12.14 -2.11 9.52
CA ARG A 87 -12.84 -0.83 9.60
C ARG A 87 -13.48 -0.57 8.24
N LEU A 88 -14.77 -0.23 8.22
CA LEU A 88 -15.43 0.19 6.98
C LEU A 88 -15.31 1.70 6.79
N LEU A 89 -15.04 2.14 5.57
CA LEU A 89 -15.08 3.55 5.18
C LEU A 89 -16.17 3.79 4.14
N PRO A 90 -17.03 4.80 4.33
CA PRO A 90 -18.05 5.13 3.36
C PRO A 90 -17.46 5.72 2.06
N LYS A 91 -17.88 5.14 0.94
CA LYS A 91 -17.78 5.68 -0.43
C LYS A 91 -19.18 6.14 -0.87
N GLN A 92 -19.28 6.85 -1.99
CA GLN A 92 -20.56 7.43 -2.47
C GLN A 92 -21.73 6.43 -2.53
N ILE A 93 -21.48 5.18 -2.92
CA ILE A 93 -22.51 4.14 -3.11
C ILE A 93 -22.15 2.81 -2.39
N SER A 94 -20.90 2.64 -1.96
CA SER A 94 -20.41 1.38 -1.37
C SER A 94 -19.52 1.62 -0.15
N MET A 95 -19.23 0.56 0.62
CA MET A 95 -18.31 0.63 1.76
C MET A 95 -16.98 0.01 1.38
N ARG A 96 -15.87 0.72 1.64
CA ARG A 96 -14.52 0.17 1.47
C ARG A 96 -14.06 -0.45 2.78
N PRO A 97 -13.81 -1.78 2.84
CA PRO A 97 -13.17 -2.37 3.99
C PRO A 97 -11.69 -1.99 4.03
N ILE A 98 -11.19 -1.60 5.20
CA ILE A 98 -9.77 -1.43 5.48
C ILE A 98 -9.43 -2.34 6.64
N THR A 99 -8.48 -3.25 6.47
CA THR A 99 -7.96 -4.00 7.61
C THR A 99 -6.96 -3.13 8.36
N ASN A 100 -7.28 -2.79 9.60
CA ASN A 100 -6.42 -2.04 10.47
C ASN A 100 -5.31 -2.97 11.01
N LEU A 101 -4.26 -3.11 10.21
CA LEU A 101 -3.02 -3.80 10.56
C LEU A 101 -2.06 -2.87 11.36
N ARG A 102 -2.53 -1.67 11.76
CA ARG A 102 -1.71 -0.56 12.28
C ARG A 102 -1.67 -0.47 13.82
N ARG A 103 -2.24 -1.41 14.59
CA ARG A 103 -1.98 -1.49 16.04
C ARG A 103 -0.52 -1.93 16.24
N ARG A 104 0.36 -0.96 16.50
CA ARG A 104 1.83 -1.05 16.61
C ARG A 104 2.27 -2.01 17.74
N ALA A 105 3.38 -2.76 17.64
CA ALA A 105 4.77 -2.28 17.78
C ALA A 105 5.27 -1.36 16.64
N ALA A 106 6.04 -0.34 17.01
CA ALA A 106 6.29 0.85 16.18
C ALA A 106 7.31 0.64 15.05
N PRO A 107 7.06 1.25 13.86
CA PRO A 107 8.13 1.62 12.93
C PRO A 107 8.16 3.12 12.62
N ILE A 108 9.39 3.58 12.35
CA ILE A 108 9.82 4.95 12.01
C ILE A 108 9.98 5.08 10.49
N GLY A 109 9.57 6.23 9.92
CA GLY A 109 10.21 6.80 8.74
C GLY A 109 9.37 6.83 7.45
N ASN A 110 9.09 8.05 6.98
CA ASN A 110 8.18 8.35 5.88
C ASN A 110 8.80 8.16 4.47
N LYS A 111 7.93 7.92 3.49
CA LYS A 111 8.21 7.78 2.05
C LYS A 111 8.73 9.10 1.48
N LYS A 112 9.82 9.05 0.71
CA LYS A 112 10.18 10.00 -0.36
C LYS A 112 11.37 9.43 -1.14
N MET A 113 11.08 8.59 -2.13
CA MET A 113 11.67 8.73 -3.45
C MET A 113 10.50 9.09 -4.35
N LEU A 114 10.50 10.33 -4.84
CA LEU A 114 9.67 10.68 -5.99
C LEU A 114 10.40 10.06 -7.18
N GLY A 115 9.72 9.22 -7.94
CA GLY A 115 10.16 8.92 -9.29
C GLY A 115 10.28 10.23 -10.09
N LEU A 116 10.88 10.16 -11.27
CA LEU A 116 10.88 11.26 -12.22
C LEU A 116 9.46 11.84 -12.33
N SER A 117 9.34 13.17 -12.33
CA SER A 117 8.04 13.79 -12.44
C SER A 117 7.41 13.33 -13.76
N ILE A 118 6.08 13.17 -13.79
CA ILE A 118 5.36 12.84 -15.02
C ILE A 118 5.76 13.82 -16.14
N ASN A 119 6.00 15.09 -15.81
CA ASN A 119 6.50 16.11 -16.74
C ASN A 119 7.93 15.85 -17.27
N SER A 120 8.79 15.19 -16.49
CA SER A 120 10.15 14.80 -16.89
C SER A 120 10.17 13.57 -17.81
N ILE A 121 9.15 12.71 -17.73
CA ILE A 121 8.95 11.56 -18.62
C ILE A 121 8.21 11.98 -19.90
N LEU A 122 7.31 12.97 -19.78
CA LEU A 122 6.59 13.57 -20.91
C LEU A 122 7.47 14.43 -21.83
N GLY A 123 8.58 14.99 -21.31
CA GLY A 123 9.43 15.93 -22.04
C GLY A 123 9.98 15.42 -23.39
N PRO A 124 10.53 14.19 -23.48
CA PRO A 124 11.00 13.63 -24.75
C PRO A 124 9.87 13.17 -25.69
N VAL A 125 8.74 12.71 -25.15
CA VAL A 125 7.60 12.17 -25.92
C VAL A 125 6.74 13.28 -26.54
N LEU A 126 6.73 14.47 -25.91
CA LEU A 126 6.06 15.67 -26.42
C LEU A 126 6.98 16.55 -27.29
N GLY A 127 8.14 16.03 -27.71
CA GLY A 127 9.09 16.74 -28.57
C GLY A 127 8.52 17.01 -29.97
N ASP A 128 8.13 18.27 -30.19
CA ASP A 128 8.06 19.03 -31.45
C ASP A 128 7.45 18.38 -32.71
N THR A 129 6.61 17.36 -32.57
CA THR A 129 5.79 16.85 -33.68
C THR A 129 4.34 17.32 -33.52
N PRO A 130 3.76 18.05 -34.50
CA PRO A 130 2.36 18.47 -34.48
C PRO A 130 1.42 17.29 -34.82
N GLY A 131 1.47 16.22 -34.03
CA GLY A 131 0.66 15.02 -34.16
C GLY A 131 -0.52 15.00 -33.19
N LYS A 132 -1.65 14.43 -33.60
CA LYS A 132 -2.78 14.18 -32.69
C LYS A 132 -2.39 13.10 -31.67
N LEU A 133 -2.59 13.40 -30.39
CA LEU A 133 -2.37 12.45 -29.29
C LEU A 133 -3.69 11.81 -28.87
N TYR A 134 -3.64 10.50 -28.60
CA TYR A 134 -4.77 9.72 -28.10
C TYR A 134 -4.47 9.24 -26.68
N PHE A 135 -5.47 9.39 -25.81
CA PHE A 135 -5.38 9.00 -24.40
C PHE A 135 -6.31 7.82 -24.13
N VAL A 136 -5.79 6.79 -23.47
CA VAL A 136 -6.57 5.62 -23.03
C VAL A 136 -6.32 5.41 -21.54
N LYS A 137 -7.40 5.43 -20.75
CA LYS A 137 -7.35 5.15 -19.31
C LYS A 137 -7.85 3.73 -19.04
N LEU A 138 -7.05 2.93 -18.32
CA LEU A 138 -7.49 1.64 -17.78
C LEU A 138 -7.73 1.81 -16.29
N ASP A 139 -8.90 1.36 -15.83
CA ASP A 139 -9.29 1.41 -14.42
C ASP A 139 -9.42 -0.02 -13.88
N VAL A 140 -8.54 -0.37 -12.94
CA VAL A 140 -8.66 -1.65 -12.25
C VAL A 140 -9.69 -1.55 -11.13
N LYS A 141 -10.71 -2.40 -11.17
CA LYS A 141 -11.74 -2.42 -10.13
C LYS A 141 -11.25 -3.18 -8.91
N ALA A 142 -11.22 -2.49 -7.77
CA ALA A 142 -10.93 -3.07 -6.46
C ALA A 142 -9.66 -3.94 -6.46
N ALA A 143 -8.56 -3.39 -6.99
CA ALA A 143 -7.31 -4.10 -7.23
C ALA A 143 -6.86 -5.03 -6.09
N PHE A 144 -6.82 -4.54 -4.84
CA PHE A 144 -6.38 -5.37 -3.73
C PHE A 144 -7.31 -6.55 -3.44
N ASP A 145 -8.60 -6.42 -3.75
CA ASP A 145 -9.61 -7.42 -3.42
C ASP A 145 -9.76 -8.49 -4.51
N THR A 146 -9.34 -8.17 -5.74
CA THR A 146 -9.45 -9.04 -6.92
C THR A 146 -8.18 -9.83 -7.23
N ILE A 147 -7.03 -9.42 -6.70
CA ILE A 147 -5.75 -10.09 -7.00
C ILE A 147 -5.78 -11.56 -6.50
N PRO A 148 -5.52 -12.54 -7.40
CA PRO A 148 -5.43 -13.94 -7.02
C PRO A 148 -4.18 -14.20 -6.17
N GLN A 149 -4.37 -14.83 -5.01
CA GLN A 149 -3.29 -15.07 -4.04
C GLN A 149 -2.18 -15.97 -4.62
N ASP A 150 -2.56 -17.05 -5.30
CA ASP A 150 -1.63 -18.02 -5.90
C ASP A 150 -0.71 -17.36 -6.94
N ALA A 151 -1.24 -16.46 -7.76
CA ALA A 151 -0.46 -15.77 -8.78
C ALA A 151 0.58 -14.84 -8.15
N VAL A 152 0.23 -14.13 -7.07
CA VAL A 152 1.19 -13.30 -6.32
C VAL A 152 2.27 -14.16 -5.69
N LEU A 153 1.91 -15.31 -5.11
CA LEU A 153 2.89 -16.20 -4.49
C LEU A 153 3.86 -16.78 -5.52
N LYS A 154 3.36 -17.18 -6.69
CA LYS A 154 4.19 -17.63 -7.81
C LYS A 154 5.15 -16.52 -8.28
N LEU A 155 4.63 -15.31 -8.50
CA LEU A 155 5.45 -14.16 -8.87
C LEU A 155 6.55 -13.87 -7.84
N MET A 156 6.24 -13.99 -6.55
CA MET A 156 7.23 -13.76 -5.49
C MET A 156 8.28 -14.86 -5.40
N GLN A 157 7.97 -16.08 -5.83
CA GLN A 157 8.98 -17.13 -6.03
C GLN A 157 9.96 -16.74 -7.13
N ASP A 158 9.49 -16.16 -8.23
CA ASP A 158 10.35 -15.75 -9.37
C ASP A 158 11.20 -14.52 -9.03
N VAL A 159 10.66 -13.56 -8.27
CA VAL A 159 11.39 -12.37 -7.82
C VAL A 159 12.49 -12.70 -6.80
N THR A 160 12.27 -13.71 -5.95
CA THR A 160 13.24 -14.10 -4.91
C THR A 160 14.26 -15.11 -5.45
N THR A 161 15.25 -14.65 -6.21
CA THR A 161 16.18 -15.56 -6.90
C THR A 161 17.24 -16.24 -6.02
N GLN A 162 17.60 -15.67 -4.87
CA GLN A 162 18.71 -16.15 -4.04
C GLN A 162 18.20 -17.02 -2.89
N ASP A 163 18.97 -18.02 -2.48
CA ASP A 163 18.57 -18.91 -1.38
C ASP A 163 18.64 -18.23 0.00
N ARG A 164 19.52 -17.23 0.16
CA ARG A 164 19.70 -16.49 1.41
C ARG A 164 19.97 -15.01 1.15
N TYR A 165 19.45 -14.18 2.05
CA TYR A 165 19.60 -12.73 2.00
C TYR A 165 20.17 -12.22 3.32
N LYS A 166 21.17 -11.34 3.24
CA LYS A 166 21.69 -10.61 4.40
C LYS A 166 21.00 -9.27 4.52
N LEU A 167 20.42 -9.01 5.68
CA LEU A 167 19.87 -7.72 6.08
C LEU A 167 20.95 -6.93 6.79
N LEU A 168 21.38 -5.86 6.13
CA LEU A 168 22.28 -4.85 6.67
C LEU A 168 21.47 -3.66 7.17
N LYS A 169 21.97 -3.00 8.21
CA LYS A 169 21.36 -1.79 8.72
C LYS A 169 22.37 -0.66 8.66
N HIS A 170 21.88 0.55 8.42
CA HIS A 170 22.68 1.76 8.54
C HIS A 170 21.81 2.91 9.00
N VAL A 171 22.45 3.96 9.52
CA VAL A 171 21.79 5.18 9.94
C VAL A 171 22.14 6.29 8.97
N GLU A 172 21.12 7.02 8.55
CA GLU A 172 21.24 8.24 7.77
C GLU A 172 20.91 9.43 8.68
N ILE A 173 21.87 10.34 8.83
CA ILE A 173 21.71 11.56 9.62
C ILE A 173 21.72 12.75 8.68
N LYS A 174 20.67 13.57 8.75
CA LYS A 174 20.55 14.80 7.96
C LYS A 174 20.31 15.99 8.89
N ALA A 175 20.84 17.15 8.51
CA ALA A 175 20.45 18.40 9.12
C ALA A 175 18.94 18.61 8.91
N GLY A 176 18.17 18.59 10.00
CA GLY A 176 16.73 18.80 9.99
C GLY A 176 16.37 20.18 10.52
N HIS A 177 15.29 20.73 9.97
CA HIS A 177 14.69 21.95 10.50
C HIS A 177 13.27 21.60 10.94
N VAL A 178 13.06 21.50 12.26
CA VAL A 178 11.77 21.15 12.84
C VAL A 178 11.35 22.30 13.76
N GLY A 179 10.36 23.07 13.32
CA GLY A 179 9.78 24.17 14.11
C GLY A 179 10.78 25.26 14.49
N GLY A 180 11.62 25.72 13.56
CA GLY A 180 12.57 26.82 13.81
C GLY A 180 13.89 26.41 14.46
N VAL A 181 14.01 25.16 14.96
CA VAL A 181 15.22 24.67 15.63
C VAL A 181 15.98 23.70 14.72
N HIS A 182 17.28 23.90 14.57
CA HIS A 182 18.17 22.96 13.91
C HIS A 182 18.34 21.71 14.78
N LYS A 183 17.59 20.65 14.47
CA LYS A 183 17.74 19.33 15.11
C LYS A 183 18.07 18.30 14.05
N PRO A 184 19.15 17.51 14.22
CA PRO A 184 19.48 16.45 13.28
C PRO A 184 18.37 15.41 13.26
N THR A 185 17.94 15.06 12.05
CA THR A 185 16.99 13.97 11.83
C THR A 185 17.77 12.69 11.58
N ARG A 186 17.41 11.63 12.30
CA ARG A 186 18.03 10.30 12.19
C ARG A 186 17.05 9.33 11.58
N ARG A 187 17.49 8.57 10.58
CA ARG A 187 16.70 7.53 9.93
C ARG A 187 17.45 6.22 9.91
N TRP A 188 16.82 5.18 10.44
CA TRP A 188 17.31 3.81 10.39
C TRP A 188 16.85 3.17 9.09
N GLN A 189 17.79 2.62 8.33
CA GLN A 189 17.52 1.93 7.08
C GLN A 189 17.94 0.47 7.22
N ALA A 190 17.16 -0.41 6.62
CA ALA A 190 17.50 -1.81 6.44
C ALA A 190 17.57 -2.12 4.95
N VAL A 191 18.65 -2.74 4.52
CA VAL A 191 18.89 -3.10 3.12
C VAL A 191 19.16 -4.60 3.04
N ALA A 192 18.45 -5.28 2.15
CA ALA A 192 18.70 -6.67 1.83
C ALA A 192 19.75 -6.77 0.72
N ILE A 193 20.75 -7.62 0.91
CA ILE A 193 21.78 -7.95 -0.09
C ILE A 193 21.88 -9.46 -0.25
N ARG A 194 22.55 -9.88 -1.33
CA ARG A 194 22.86 -11.30 -1.58
C ARG A 194 23.85 -11.80 -0.53
N GLU A 195 23.76 -13.07 -0.15
CA GLU A 195 24.65 -13.62 0.87
C GLU A 195 26.14 -13.55 0.50
N HIS A 196 26.45 -13.78 -0.78
CA HIS A 196 27.82 -13.77 -1.31
C HIS A 196 28.34 -12.36 -1.66
N ASP A 197 27.49 -11.34 -1.55
CA ASP A 197 27.93 -9.96 -1.74
C ASP A 197 28.81 -9.54 -0.55
N LYS A 198 30.09 -9.30 -0.84
CA LYS A 198 31.11 -8.88 0.12
C LYS A 198 31.43 -7.39 0.02
N THR A 199 30.64 -6.62 -0.73
CA THR A 199 30.89 -5.18 -0.90
C THR A 199 30.91 -4.47 0.47
N PRO A 200 32.03 -3.84 0.84
CA PRO A 200 32.13 -3.04 2.05
C PRO A 200 31.06 -1.95 2.10
N PHE A 201 30.69 -1.53 3.31
CA PHE A 201 29.70 -0.47 3.49
C PHE A 201 30.10 0.83 2.78
N LEU A 202 31.39 1.19 2.82
CA LEU A 202 31.91 2.41 2.21
C LEU A 202 31.68 2.44 0.70
N ASP A 203 32.10 1.39 -0.01
CA ASP A 203 31.94 1.27 -1.47
C ASP A 203 30.46 1.35 -1.89
N ARG A 204 29.56 0.81 -1.06
CA ARG A 204 28.11 0.90 -1.29
C ARG A 204 27.57 2.30 -1.06
N VAL A 205 28.09 3.00 -0.05
CA VAL A 205 27.73 4.40 0.18
C VAL A 205 28.14 5.22 -1.04
N GLU A 206 29.36 5.05 -1.54
CA GLU A 206 29.87 5.79 -2.69
C GLU A 206 29.12 5.48 -3.99
N SER A 207 28.92 4.19 -4.29
CA SER A 207 28.33 3.76 -5.56
C SER A 207 26.80 3.93 -5.62
N GLN A 208 26.08 3.71 -4.52
CA GLN A 208 24.61 3.59 -4.54
C GLN A 208 23.88 4.69 -3.74
N LEU A 209 24.41 5.08 -2.57
CA LEU A 209 23.67 5.93 -1.63
C LEU A 209 24.01 7.43 -1.76
N ALA A 210 25.28 7.77 -1.92
CA ALA A 210 25.77 9.14 -2.00
C ALA A 210 25.27 9.89 -3.24
N PRO A 211 25.20 9.30 -4.45
CA PRO A 211 24.73 10.00 -5.65
C PRO A 211 23.30 10.53 -5.52
N THR A 212 22.47 9.83 -4.74
CA THR A 212 21.05 10.16 -4.56
C THR A 212 20.78 11.05 -3.34
N LYS A 213 21.77 11.30 -2.47
CA LYS A 213 21.57 11.95 -1.17
C LYS A 213 22.64 12.98 -0.85
N ARG A 214 22.25 14.26 -0.90
CA ARG A 214 23.09 15.38 -0.46
C ARG A 214 23.03 15.57 1.06
N HIS A 215 24.09 16.13 1.63
CA HIS A 215 24.21 16.53 3.05
C HIS A 215 23.76 15.44 4.04
N THR A 216 24.15 14.19 3.77
CA THR A 216 23.75 13.02 4.56
C THR A 216 24.98 12.34 5.12
N ILE A 217 25.02 12.15 6.44
CA ILE A 217 26.03 11.34 7.10
C ILE A 217 25.50 9.91 7.18
N PHE A 218 26.31 8.96 6.75
CA PHE A 218 25.99 7.53 6.80
C PHE A 218 26.81 6.89 7.92
N VAL A 219 26.14 6.18 8.82
CA VAL A 219 26.77 5.44 9.92
C VAL A 219 26.42 3.97 9.76
N ASP A 220 27.43 3.12 9.63
CA ASP A 220 27.21 1.68 9.54
C ASP A 220 26.64 1.14 10.85
N ASN A 221 25.73 0.19 10.76
CA ASN A 221 25.28 -0.60 11.89
C ASN A 221 25.71 -2.04 11.62
N VAL A 222 26.83 -2.43 12.25
CA VAL A 222 27.54 -3.72 12.10
C VAL A 222 26.65 -4.94 12.40
N MET A 223 25.42 -4.73 12.89
CA MET A 223 24.43 -5.79 13.05
C MET A 223 23.94 -6.31 11.69
N GLN A 224 24.39 -7.52 11.35
CA GLN A 224 23.91 -8.28 10.19
C GLN A 224 22.96 -9.40 10.62
N ARG A 225 21.89 -9.63 9.86
CA ARG A 225 21.02 -10.81 10.01
C ARG A 225 20.88 -11.52 8.68
N SER A 226 20.93 -12.85 8.67
CA SER A 226 20.64 -13.63 7.47
C SER A 226 19.23 -14.22 7.57
N GLU A 227 18.50 -14.19 6.46
CA GLU A 227 17.18 -14.79 6.35
C GLU A 227 17.14 -15.72 5.12
N ASP A 228 16.62 -16.93 5.33
CA ASP A 228 16.50 -17.93 4.28
C ASP A 228 15.28 -17.65 3.39
N ARG A 229 15.42 -17.84 2.08
CA ARG A 229 14.34 -17.68 1.10
C ARG A 229 13.11 -18.49 1.46
N ARG A 230 13.29 -19.75 1.87
CA ARG A 230 12.19 -20.63 2.29
C ARG A 230 11.37 -20.04 3.42
N LYS A 231 12.04 -19.44 4.41
CA LYS A 231 11.41 -18.79 5.57
C LYS A 231 10.70 -17.48 5.17
N LEU A 232 11.27 -16.71 4.25
CA LEU A 232 10.65 -15.49 3.73
C LEU A 232 9.39 -15.80 2.92
N LEU A 233 9.45 -16.80 2.03
CA LEU A 233 8.30 -17.26 1.24
C LEU A 233 7.22 -17.87 2.14
N SER A 234 7.59 -18.65 3.16
CA SER A 234 6.61 -19.21 4.11
C SER A 234 5.92 -18.12 4.92
N LEU A 235 6.67 -17.09 5.36
CA LEU A 235 6.11 -15.93 6.05
C LEU A 235 5.13 -15.16 5.15
N MET A 236 5.50 -14.95 3.88
CA MET A 236 4.65 -14.26 2.91
C MET A 236 3.38 -15.05 2.59
N THR A 237 3.51 -16.36 2.37
CA THR A 237 2.39 -17.29 2.16
C THR A 237 1.43 -17.23 3.34
N THR A 238 1.95 -17.33 4.57
CA THR A 238 1.16 -17.19 5.80
C THR A 238 0.47 -15.83 5.87
N HIS A 239 1.16 -14.75 5.50
CA HIS A 239 0.60 -13.39 5.55
C HIS A 239 -0.54 -13.19 4.54
N ILE A 240 -0.46 -13.78 3.36
CA ILE A 240 -1.47 -13.63 2.29
C ILE A 240 -2.64 -14.60 2.51
N GLU A 241 -2.37 -15.91 2.60
CA GLU A 241 -3.40 -16.96 2.63
C GLU A 241 -4.05 -17.16 3.99
N GLN A 242 -3.33 -16.84 5.07
CA GLN A 242 -3.81 -17.02 6.44
C GLN A 242 -4.09 -15.70 7.14
N ASN A 243 -4.36 -14.63 6.38
CA ASN A 243 -4.76 -13.37 6.99
C ASN A 243 -6.05 -13.55 7.80
N LEU A 244 -5.94 -13.47 9.13
CA LEU A 244 -7.08 -13.57 10.03
C LEU A 244 -7.57 -12.18 10.40
N VAL A 245 -8.87 -12.00 10.28
CA VAL A 245 -9.61 -10.80 10.63
C VAL A 245 -10.57 -11.13 11.77
N LYS A 246 -10.58 -10.31 12.81
CA LYS A 246 -11.58 -10.38 13.88
C LYS A 246 -12.70 -9.38 13.62
N LEU A 247 -13.92 -9.88 13.48
CA LEU A 247 -15.15 -9.08 13.34
C LEU A 247 -16.05 -9.37 14.55
N GLY A 248 -16.15 -8.39 15.46
CA GLY A 248 -16.86 -8.57 16.73
C GLY A 248 -16.24 -9.69 17.58
N LYS A 249 -17.02 -10.73 17.89
CA LYS A 249 -16.59 -11.89 18.69
C LYS A 249 -16.05 -13.07 17.85
N LYS A 250 -16.13 -12.99 16.51
CA LYS A 250 -15.81 -14.09 15.59
C LYS A 250 -14.53 -13.81 14.79
N TYR A 251 -13.88 -14.89 14.33
CA TYR A 251 -12.68 -14.84 13.50
C TYR A 251 -13.01 -15.28 12.09
N TYR A 252 -12.36 -14.64 11.13
CA TYR A 252 -12.56 -14.85 9.71
C TYR A 252 -11.21 -14.92 9.01
N ARG A 253 -11.06 -15.77 7.99
CA ARG A 253 -9.88 -15.79 7.12
C ARG A 253 -10.22 -15.12 5.80
N GLN A 254 -9.33 -14.29 5.28
CA GLN A 254 -9.47 -13.69 3.95
C GLN A 254 -9.14 -14.74 2.89
N LYS A 255 -10.10 -15.04 2.00
CA LYS A 255 -9.94 -16.05 0.94
C LYS A 255 -9.58 -15.45 -0.42
N ASN A 256 -10.00 -14.21 -0.67
CA ASN A 256 -9.82 -13.51 -1.95
C ASN A 256 -9.06 -12.20 -1.74
N GLY A 257 -8.20 -11.86 -2.70
CA GLY A 257 -7.40 -10.63 -2.65
C GLY A 257 -6.25 -10.69 -1.65
N ILE A 258 -5.52 -9.59 -1.57
CA ILE A 258 -4.43 -9.36 -0.61
C ILE A 258 -4.89 -8.43 0.53
N PRO A 259 -4.30 -8.51 1.73
CA PRO A 259 -4.77 -7.75 2.89
C PRO A 259 -4.67 -6.22 2.72
N GLN A 260 -5.79 -5.51 2.63
CA GLN A 260 -5.80 -4.04 2.53
C GLN A 260 -5.29 -3.41 3.83
N GLY A 261 -4.18 -2.67 3.77
CA GLY A 261 -3.54 -2.07 4.95
C GLY A 261 -2.24 -2.77 5.39
N SER A 262 -1.86 -3.87 4.75
CA SER A 262 -0.52 -4.44 4.91
C SER A 262 0.52 -3.55 4.23
N VAL A 263 1.68 -3.43 4.86
CA VAL A 263 2.84 -2.72 4.31
C VAL A 263 3.32 -3.37 3.00
N LEU A 264 3.10 -4.67 2.84
CA LEU A 264 3.50 -5.41 1.65
C LEU A 264 2.50 -5.29 0.49
N SER A 265 1.21 -5.10 0.77
CA SER A 265 0.17 -5.20 -0.27
C SER A 265 0.35 -4.21 -1.41
N SER A 266 0.79 -2.98 -1.14
CA SER A 266 1.08 -2.01 -2.22
C SER A 266 2.23 -2.48 -3.12
N THR A 267 3.27 -3.07 -2.54
CA THR A 267 4.42 -3.58 -3.29
C THR A 267 4.04 -4.83 -4.08
N LEU A 268 3.31 -5.77 -3.47
CA LEU A 268 2.82 -6.99 -4.13
C LEU A 268 1.90 -6.65 -5.31
N CYS A 269 0.96 -5.72 -5.11
CA CYS A 269 0.10 -5.21 -6.16
C CYS A 269 0.90 -4.56 -7.30
N ASN A 270 1.95 -3.81 -6.96
CA ASN A 270 2.79 -3.17 -7.97
C ASN A 270 3.57 -4.19 -8.82
N TYR A 271 4.10 -5.25 -8.19
CA TYR A 271 4.76 -6.34 -8.91
C TYR A 271 3.77 -7.14 -9.76
N PHE A 272 2.59 -7.43 -9.24
CA PHE A 272 1.55 -8.16 -9.97
C PHE A 272 1.13 -7.45 -11.26
N TYR A 273 0.93 -6.13 -11.20
CA TYR A 273 0.63 -5.36 -12.42
C TYR A 273 1.87 -5.09 -13.29
N ALA A 274 3.09 -5.14 -12.73
CA ALA A 274 4.31 -5.12 -13.55
C ALA A 274 4.45 -6.40 -14.39
N ASP A 275 4.00 -7.54 -13.86
CA ASP A 275 3.93 -8.80 -14.60
C ASP A 275 2.91 -8.71 -15.76
N LEU A 276 1.74 -8.10 -15.53
CA LEU A 276 0.80 -7.78 -16.61
C LEU A 276 1.43 -6.87 -17.69
N GLU A 277 2.19 -5.85 -17.28
CA GLU A 277 2.86 -4.96 -18.22
C GLU A 277 3.83 -5.72 -19.13
N LEU A 278 4.66 -6.59 -18.53
CA LEU A 278 5.64 -7.39 -19.26
C LEU A 278 4.98 -8.40 -20.20
N GLN A 279 3.93 -9.09 -19.75
CA GLN A 279 3.32 -10.17 -20.52
C GLN A 279 2.36 -9.65 -21.60
N HIS A 280 1.53 -8.66 -21.28
CA HIS A 280 0.42 -8.25 -22.13
C HIS A 280 0.57 -6.87 -22.76
N LEU A 281 1.37 -5.98 -22.17
CA LEU A 281 1.53 -4.59 -22.65
C LEU A 281 2.93 -4.29 -23.19
N SER A 282 3.80 -5.30 -23.33
CA SER A 282 5.17 -5.13 -23.83
C SER A 282 5.25 -4.56 -25.25
N PHE A 283 4.18 -4.69 -26.04
CA PHE A 283 4.06 -4.07 -27.37
C PHE A 283 3.99 -2.53 -27.32
N LEU A 284 3.78 -1.93 -26.15
CA LEU A 284 3.74 -0.48 -25.93
C LEU A 284 5.10 0.13 -25.57
N ASN A 285 6.20 -0.63 -25.71
CA ASN A 285 7.57 -0.14 -25.46
C ASN A 285 8.18 0.63 -26.65
N GLY A 286 7.36 1.16 -27.56
CA GLY A 286 7.79 1.96 -28.71
C GLY A 286 8.00 3.44 -28.37
N GLN A 287 8.67 4.19 -29.25
CA GLN A 287 8.86 5.64 -29.09
C GLN A 287 7.55 6.44 -29.33
N ASP A 288 6.58 5.84 -30.01
CA ASP A 288 5.31 6.46 -30.41
C ASP A 288 4.23 6.41 -29.32
N CYS A 289 4.55 5.82 -28.16
CA CYS A 289 3.63 5.65 -27.06
C CYS A 289 4.29 5.74 -25.68
N MET A 290 3.52 6.22 -24.71
CA MET A 290 3.89 6.29 -23.31
C MET A 290 2.81 5.59 -22.48
N LEU A 291 3.17 4.50 -21.83
CA LEU A 291 2.37 3.87 -20.78
C LEU A 291 2.86 4.36 -19.41
N SER A 292 1.97 4.94 -18.62
CA SER A 292 2.23 5.36 -17.24
C SER A 292 1.32 4.62 -16.29
N ARG A 293 1.87 4.07 -15.21
CA ARG A 293 1.11 3.39 -14.16
C ARG A 293 1.42 3.92 -12.78
N LEU A 294 0.37 4.10 -11.97
CA LEU A 294 0.48 4.32 -10.54
C LEU A 294 -0.36 3.28 -9.80
N ILE A 295 0.29 2.21 -9.34
CA ILE A 295 -0.35 1.06 -8.67
C ILE A 295 -1.39 0.40 -9.59
N ASP A 296 -2.65 0.82 -9.50
CA ASP A 296 -3.83 0.27 -10.16
C ASP A 296 -4.44 1.21 -11.22
N ASP A 297 -3.92 2.43 -11.35
CA ASP A 297 -4.31 3.38 -12.40
C ASP A 297 -3.32 3.32 -13.58
N PHE A 298 -3.79 3.05 -14.80
CA PHE A 298 -2.95 3.11 -16.00
C PHE A 298 -3.44 4.20 -16.96
N LEU A 299 -2.48 4.88 -17.57
CA LEU A 299 -2.69 5.88 -18.61
C LEU A 299 -1.76 5.56 -19.80
N LEU A 300 -2.35 5.27 -20.95
CA LEU A 300 -1.64 5.19 -22.22
C LEU A 300 -1.84 6.50 -22.99
N VAL A 301 -0.75 7.05 -23.50
CA VAL A 301 -0.71 8.14 -24.47
C VAL A 301 -0.03 7.61 -25.73
N THR A 302 -0.65 7.76 -26.89
CA THR A 302 -0.10 7.26 -28.16
C THR A 302 -0.47 8.18 -29.32
N THR A 303 0.37 8.23 -30.35
CA THR A 303 0.07 8.87 -31.63
C THR A 303 -0.69 7.95 -32.59
N ASP A 304 -0.73 6.64 -32.31
CA ASP A 304 -1.38 5.61 -33.13
C ASP A 304 -2.70 5.12 -32.53
N VAL A 305 -3.80 5.37 -33.23
CA VAL A 305 -5.15 4.91 -32.86
C VAL A 305 -5.22 3.40 -32.75
N ALA A 306 -4.47 2.66 -33.57
CA ALA A 306 -4.51 1.19 -33.58
C ALA A 306 -3.99 0.60 -32.26
N GLN A 307 -2.97 1.20 -31.64
CA GLN A 307 -2.48 0.80 -30.32
C GLN A 307 -3.56 1.01 -29.24
N GLY A 308 -4.21 2.17 -29.25
CA GLY A 308 -5.31 2.48 -28.32
C GLY A 308 -6.55 1.60 -28.55
N ALA A 309 -6.80 1.16 -29.79
CA ALA A 309 -7.85 0.20 -30.13
C ALA A 309 -7.50 -1.21 -29.66
N LYS A 310 -6.23 -1.64 -29.79
CA LYS A 310 -5.75 -2.95 -29.36
C LYS A 310 -5.83 -3.14 -27.84
N VAL A 311 -5.47 -2.11 -27.07
CA VAL A 311 -5.65 -2.11 -25.60
C VAL A 311 -7.13 -2.22 -25.22
N ARG A 312 -8.01 -1.51 -25.94
CA ARG A 312 -9.46 -1.60 -25.76
C ARG A 312 -10.05 -2.96 -26.15
N GLN A 313 -9.59 -3.54 -27.24
CA GLN A 313 -10.00 -4.86 -27.69
C GLN A 313 -9.50 -5.95 -26.73
N GLY A 314 -8.27 -5.82 -26.21
CA GLY A 314 -7.72 -6.71 -25.20
C GLY A 314 -8.61 -6.77 -23.94
N ASP A 315 -9.15 -5.65 -23.49
CA ASP A 315 -10.14 -5.63 -22.41
C ASP A 315 -11.47 -6.29 -22.81
N ALA A 316 -12.03 -5.91 -23.96
CA ALA A 316 -13.32 -6.40 -24.45
C ALA A 316 -13.35 -7.92 -24.72
N HIS A 317 -12.20 -8.52 -25.05
CA HIS A 317 -12.06 -9.96 -25.30
C HIS A 317 -11.60 -10.74 -24.05
N GLY A 318 -11.48 -10.07 -22.90
CA GLY A 318 -11.00 -10.71 -21.67
C GLY A 318 -9.55 -11.17 -21.77
N ALA A 319 -8.70 -10.47 -22.54
CA ALA A 319 -7.27 -10.76 -22.72
C ALA A 319 -6.41 -10.46 -21.48
N PHE A 320 -7.03 -9.96 -20.40
CA PHE A 320 -6.43 -9.86 -19.06
C PHE A 320 -7.12 -10.80 -18.05
N PRO A 321 -7.37 -12.09 -18.37
CA PRO A 321 -8.14 -12.95 -17.49
C PRO A 321 -7.31 -13.21 -16.22
N GLY A 322 -7.86 -12.84 -15.07
CA GLY A 322 -7.20 -13.00 -13.76
C GLY A 322 -6.54 -11.74 -13.18
N TYR A 323 -6.43 -10.63 -13.94
CA TYR A 323 -5.87 -9.36 -13.43
C TYR A 323 -6.94 -8.33 -13.01
N GLY A 324 -8.22 -8.58 -13.27
CA GLY A 324 -9.33 -7.73 -12.81
C GLY A 324 -9.34 -6.31 -13.41
N VAL A 325 -8.66 -6.12 -14.55
CA VAL A 325 -8.58 -4.86 -15.28
C VAL A 325 -9.88 -4.65 -16.05
N SER A 326 -10.37 -3.41 -16.07
CA SER A 326 -11.46 -2.98 -16.96
C SER A 326 -11.10 -1.67 -17.64
N VAL A 327 -11.43 -1.50 -18.92
CA VAL A 327 -11.32 -0.18 -19.57
C VAL A 327 -12.45 0.70 -19.08
N SER A 328 -12.10 1.90 -18.63
CA SER A 328 -13.10 2.87 -18.19
C SER A 328 -13.86 3.43 -19.41
N PRO A 329 -15.21 3.39 -19.42
CA PRO A 329 -15.99 3.82 -20.60
C PRO A 329 -16.12 5.35 -20.81
N LEU A 330 -15.29 6.21 -20.20
CA LEU A 330 -15.44 7.69 -20.24
C LEU A 330 -14.09 8.39 -20.51
N ARG A 331 -13.93 9.39 -21.41
CA ARG A 331 -14.82 10.14 -22.30
C ARG A 331 -14.29 10.09 -23.74
N ARG A 332 -15.22 10.10 -24.67
CA ARG A 332 -15.04 10.15 -26.13
C ARG A 332 -14.31 11.43 -26.59
N TRP A 333 -13.30 11.19 -27.43
CA TRP A 333 -12.59 12.02 -28.43
C TRP A 333 -11.62 13.09 -27.94
#